data_AF-A0A8H8U8K8-F1
#
_entry.id   AF-A0A8H8U8K8-F1
#
_cell.length_a   1.000
_cell.length_b   1.000
_cell.length_c   1.000
_cell.angle_alpha   90.00
_cell.angle_beta   90.00
_cell.angle_gamma   90.00
#
_symmetry.space_group_name_H-M   'P 1'
#
loop_
_entity.id
_entity.type
_entity.pdbx_description
1 polymer ?
#
loop_
_entity_poly.entity_id
_entity_poly.type
_entity_poly.pdbx_seq_one_letter_code
_entity_poly.pdbx_strand_id
1 'polypeptide(L)'
;MSGAPGKVDRQQTTPFYLKLFYRSGGFHRIDEFASLSELPPHLQIYTWQTCTLRELSHLLTSALPSLLPDPAIGTRLAFRLIYPDTRNAGQGTGAARFMTKDLGSIVIGDGGPGILPDEEEAGIVAGGPVAGPLGGEPDKTLQDARFVIGDYVSCAILPPLPNGGVAPPP
;
A
#
# COMPACT_ATOMS: atom_id res chain seq x y z
N MET A 1 24.17 -1.60 17.84
CA MET A 1 23.08 -0.61 17.90
C MET A 1 22.73 -0.24 16.47
N SER A 2 21.68 -0.85 15.93
CA SER A 2 21.23 -0.60 14.55
C SER A 2 20.61 0.79 14.51
N GLY A 3 21.25 1.72 13.80
CA GLY A 3 20.75 3.09 13.65
C GLY A 3 19.38 3.07 12.98
N ALA A 4 18.45 3.87 13.50
CA ALA A 4 17.17 4.14 12.86
C ALA A 4 17.41 4.54 11.39
N PRO A 5 16.62 4.03 10.43
CA PRO A 5 16.79 4.38 9.02
C PRO A 5 16.80 5.91 8.91
N GLY A 6 17.87 6.44 8.32
CA GLY A 6 18.15 7.87 8.29
C GLY A 6 16.92 8.63 7.80
N LYS A 7 16.39 9.50 8.65
CA LYS A 7 15.21 10.32 8.37
C LYS A 7 15.49 11.15 7.11
N VAL A 8 14.95 10.76 5.97
CA VAL A 8 15.13 11.49 4.71
C VAL A 8 14.50 12.87 4.86
N ASP A 9 15.28 13.93 4.60
CA ASP A 9 14.76 15.28 4.55
C ASP A 9 13.93 15.47 3.27
N ARG A 10 12.61 15.37 3.42
CA ARG A 10 11.63 15.51 2.33
C ARG A 10 11.56 16.93 1.76
N GLN A 11 12.13 17.95 2.43
CA GLN A 11 12.18 19.32 1.90
C GLN A 11 13.35 19.53 0.94
N GLN A 12 14.45 18.81 1.15
CA GLN A 12 15.66 18.93 0.33
C GLN A 12 15.83 17.78 -0.68
N THR A 13 15.10 16.68 -0.51
CA THR A 13 15.20 15.51 -1.39
C THR A 13 14.03 15.50 -2.38
N THR A 14 14.31 15.42 -3.68
CA THR A 14 13.27 15.27 -4.70
C THR A 14 12.54 13.93 -4.54
N PRO A 15 11.19 13.90 -4.48
CA PRO A 15 10.44 12.66 -4.42
C PRO A 15 10.56 11.89 -5.74
N PHE A 16 10.47 10.57 -5.67
CA PHE A 16 10.33 9.74 -6.87
C PHE A 16 8.86 9.50 -7.19
N TYR A 17 8.64 9.07 -8.43
CA TYR A 17 7.33 8.71 -8.94
C TYR A 17 7.01 7.24 -8.65
N LEU A 18 5.88 7.00 -8.00
CA LEU A 18 5.36 5.68 -7.65
C LEU A 18 4.01 5.44 -8.33
N LYS A 19 3.85 4.26 -8.95
CA LYS A 19 2.55 3.76 -9.43
C LYS A 19 1.97 2.81 -8.40
N LEU A 20 0.85 3.21 -7.79
CA LEU A 20 0.07 2.40 -6.86
C LEU A 20 -1.15 1.82 -7.57
N PHE A 21 -1.10 0.55 -7.91
CA PHE A 21 -2.23 -0.20 -8.44
C PHE A 21 -3.15 -0.62 -7.30
N TYR A 22 -4.45 -0.62 -7.53
CA TYR A 22 -5.42 -1.02 -6.50
C TYR A 22 -6.50 -1.92 -7.09
N ARG A 23 -7.03 -2.84 -6.27
CA ARG A 23 -8.15 -3.71 -6.65
C ARG A 23 -8.93 -4.15 -5.41
N SER A 24 -10.25 -4.20 -5.52
CA SER A 24 -11.12 -4.76 -4.50
C SER A 24 -11.25 -6.28 -4.65
N GLY A 25 -11.23 -7.00 -3.52
CA GLY A 25 -11.40 -8.46 -3.46
C GLY A 25 -10.13 -9.28 -3.76
N GLY A 26 -8.97 -8.65 -3.94
CA GLY A 26 -7.70 -9.34 -4.15
C GLY A 26 -6.71 -8.52 -4.96
N PHE A 27 -5.56 -9.09 -5.30
CA PHE A 27 -4.56 -8.42 -6.13
C PHE A 27 -4.85 -8.55 -7.63
N HIS A 28 -4.28 -7.65 -8.43
CA HIS A 28 -4.18 -7.84 -9.89
C HIS A 28 -3.38 -9.10 -10.22
N ARG A 29 -3.63 -9.76 -11.35
CA ARG A 29 -2.78 -10.88 -11.79
C ARG A 29 -1.46 -10.32 -12.32
N ILE A 30 -0.38 -11.09 -12.16
CA ILE A 30 0.95 -10.64 -12.57
C ILE A 30 1.06 -10.45 -14.09
N ASP A 31 0.30 -11.26 -14.85
CA ASP A 31 0.24 -11.20 -16.30
C ASP A 31 -0.38 -9.89 -16.82
N GLU A 32 -1.22 -9.22 -16.02
CA GLU A 32 -1.80 -7.92 -16.37
C GLU A 32 -0.73 -6.81 -16.42
N PHE A 33 0.44 -7.03 -15.83
CA PHE A 33 1.57 -6.10 -15.88
C PHE A 33 2.52 -6.39 -17.04
N ALA A 34 2.43 -7.56 -17.68
CA ALA A 34 3.27 -7.93 -18.81
C ALA A 34 2.98 -7.09 -20.06
N SER A 35 1.72 -6.65 -20.22
CA SER A 35 1.29 -5.76 -21.30
C SER A 35 1.34 -4.30 -20.86
N LEU A 36 2.47 -3.63 -21.07
CA LEU A 36 2.67 -2.23 -20.68
C LEU A 36 1.70 -1.24 -21.36
N SER A 37 0.98 -1.65 -22.40
CA SER A 37 -0.01 -0.82 -23.11
C SER A 37 -1.37 -0.74 -22.41
N GLU A 38 -1.72 -1.71 -21.56
CA GLU A 38 -3.03 -1.79 -20.90
C GLU A 38 -2.89 -1.98 -19.39
N LEU A 39 -2.09 -1.12 -18.76
CA LEU A 39 -1.89 -1.16 -17.32
C LEU A 39 -3.22 -0.93 -16.56
N PRO A 40 -3.50 -1.70 -15.49
CA PRO A 40 -4.71 -1.51 -14.70
C PRO A 40 -4.81 -0.11 -14.06
N PRO A 41 -6.00 0.28 -13.56
CA PRO A 41 -6.20 1.54 -12.85
C PRO A 41 -5.19 1.70 -11.71
N HIS A 42 -4.50 2.84 -11.70
CA HIS A 42 -3.45 3.14 -10.74
C HIS A 42 -3.47 4.61 -10.32
N LEU A 43 -3.05 4.85 -9.09
CA LEU A 43 -2.78 6.16 -8.55
C LEU A 43 -1.30 6.50 -8.76
N GLN A 44 -1.04 7.76 -9.09
CA GLN A 44 0.29 8.29 -9.31
C GLN A 44 0.68 9.13 -8.09
N ILE A 45 1.71 8.69 -7.37
CA ILE A 45 2.11 9.27 -6.10
C ILE A 45 3.57 9.72 -6.19
N TYR A 46 3.84 10.96 -5.79
CA TYR A 46 5.21 11.42 -5.56
C TYR A 46 5.57 11.21 -4.10
N THR A 47 6.57 10.37 -3.83
CA THR A 47 6.94 10.02 -2.45
C THR A 47 8.43 9.67 -2.31
N TRP A 48 8.84 9.26 -1.11
CA TRP A 48 10.21 8.91 -0.73
C TRP A 48 10.29 7.46 -0.22
N GLN A 49 11.52 6.96 -0.06
CA GLN A 49 11.76 5.59 0.42
C GLN A 49 11.25 5.37 1.85
N THR A 50 11.16 6.46 2.63
CA THR A 50 10.61 6.48 3.98
C THR A 50 9.07 6.43 4.01
N CYS A 51 8.39 6.32 2.86
CA CYS A 51 6.94 6.29 2.84
C CYS A 51 6.42 5.02 3.48
N THR A 52 5.49 5.16 4.41
CA THR A 52 4.93 4.03 5.17
C THR A 52 3.65 3.50 4.52
N LEU A 53 3.24 2.28 4.91
CA LEU A 53 1.95 1.73 4.48
C LEU A 53 0.76 2.56 4.97
N ARG A 54 0.87 3.18 6.15
CA ARG A 54 -0.11 4.16 6.63
C ARG A 54 -0.25 5.34 5.67
N GLU A 55 0.87 5.95 5.25
CA GLU A 55 0.86 7.07 4.31
C GLU A 55 0.27 6.68 2.94
N LEU A 56 0.68 5.53 2.39
CA LEU A 56 0.13 5.03 1.12
C LEU A 56 -1.37 4.76 1.20
N SER A 57 -1.83 4.19 2.32
CA SER A 57 -3.24 3.92 2.55
C SER A 57 -4.04 5.21 2.65
N HIS A 58 -3.55 6.20 3.40
CA HIS A 58 -4.18 7.51 3.51
C HIS A 58 -4.31 8.18 2.13
N LEU A 59 -3.24 8.19 1.33
CA LEU A 59 -3.25 8.76 -0.02
C LEU A 59 -4.26 8.07 -0.93
N LEU A 60 -4.33 6.72 -0.88
CA LEU A 60 -5.29 5.94 -1.65
C LEU A 60 -6.73 6.29 -1.27
N THR A 61 -7.04 6.33 0.02
CA THR A 61 -8.41 6.58 0.52
C THR A 61 -8.83 8.04 0.38
N SER A 62 -7.87 8.97 0.43
CA SER A 62 -8.11 10.40 0.21
C SER A 62 -8.39 10.69 -1.27
N ALA A 63 -7.66 10.05 -2.18
CA ALA A 63 -7.87 10.22 -3.61
C ALA A 63 -9.13 9.48 -4.10
N LEU A 64 -9.45 8.31 -3.51
CA LEU A 64 -10.55 7.44 -3.92
C LEU A 64 -11.40 7.02 -2.71
N PRO A 65 -12.23 7.91 -2.17
CA PRO A 65 -13.03 7.60 -0.97
C PRO A 65 -14.10 6.53 -1.21
N SER A 66 -14.58 6.37 -2.45
CA SER A 66 -15.58 5.35 -2.84
C SER A 66 -15.02 3.92 -2.90
N LEU A 67 -13.72 3.76 -2.70
CA LEU A 67 -13.04 2.47 -2.80
C LEU A 67 -13.20 1.61 -1.54
N LEU A 68 -13.45 2.26 -0.40
CA LEU A 68 -13.70 1.59 0.87
C LEU A 68 -15.20 1.30 1.04
N PRO A 69 -15.56 0.15 1.65
CA PRO A 69 -16.93 -0.09 2.07
C PRO A 69 -17.33 0.87 3.20
N ASP A 70 -18.64 1.08 3.36
CA ASP A 70 -19.21 1.75 4.53
C ASP A 70 -19.93 0.71 5.40
N PRO A 71 -19.48 0.44 6.65
CA PRO A 71 -18.32 1.03 7.34
C PRO A 71 -16.97 0.48 6.84
N ALA A 72 -15.95 1.33 6.85
CA ALA A 72 -14.59 0.94 6.43
C ALA A 72 -13.86 0.05 7.45
N ILE A 73 -14.37 -0.02 8.67
CA ILE A 73 -13.80 -0.78 9.79
C ILE A 73 -13.75 -2.28 9.43
N GLY A 74 -12.63 -2.93 9.72
CA GLY A 74 -12.38 -4.32 9.40
C GLY A 74 -11.88 -4.55 7.96
N THR A 75 -11.78 -3.50 7.15
CA THR A 75 -11.16 -3.58 5.81
C THR A 75 -9.66 -3.78 5.96
N ARG A 76 -9.12 -4.81 5.29
CA ARG A 76 -7.68 -5.04 5.19
C ARG A 76 -7.16 -4.48 3.87
N LEU A 77 -6.14 -3.63 3.95
CA LEU A 77 -5.36 -3.18 2.80
C LEU A 77 -4.06 -3.97 2.79
N ALA A 78 -3.94 -4.93 1.88
CA ALA A 78 -2.72 -5.71 1.70
C ALA A 78 -1.89 -5.11 0.57
N PHE A 79 -0.60 -4.95 0.80
CA PHE A 79 0.32 -4.36 -0.16
C PHE A 79 1.37 -5.38 -0.59
N ARG A 80 1.76 -5.31 -1.86
CA ARG A 80 2.88 -6.06 -2.42
C ARG A 80 3.64 -5.23 -3.45
N LEU A 81 4.91 -5.54 -3.59
CA LEU A 81 5.76 -5.04 -4.66
C LEU A 81 5.63 -5.93 -5.89
N ILE A 82 5.64 -5.32 -7.06
CA ILE A 82 5.70 -5.98 -8.36
C ILE A 82 6.90 -5.41 -9.09
N TYR A 83 7.85 -6.24 -9.49
CA TYR A 83 9.10 -5.81 -10.09
C TYR A 83 9.51 -6.75 -11.23
N PRO A 84 10.21 -6.27 -12.26
CA PRO A 84 10.65 -7.12 -13.36
C PRO A 84 11.68 -8.16 -12.90
N ASP A 85 11.52 -9.41 -13.34
CA ASP A 85 12.51 -10.46 -13.17
C ASP A 85 13.69 -10.25 -14.11
N THR A 86 14.75 -9.63 -13.61
CA THR A 86 15.98 -9.43 -14.35
C THR A 86 16.85 -10.68 -14.44
N ARG A 87 16.57 -11.74 -13.66
CA ARG A 87 17.37 -12.98 -13.65
C ARG A 87 17.06 -13.89 -14.83
N ASN A 88 15.83 -13.83 -15.36
CA ASN A 88 15.36 -14.67 -16.47
C ASN A 88 15.17 -13.92 -17.79
N ALA A 89 15.66 -12.68 -17.90
CA ALA A 89 15.56 -11.85 -19.10
C ALA A 89 16.35 -12.39 -20.32
N GLY A 90 17.02 -13.55 -20.18
CA GLY A 90 18.03 -14.04 -21.13
C GLY A 90 17.60 -15.06 -22.18
N GLN A 91 16.35 -15.53 -22.25
CA GLN A 91 15.96 -16.53 -23.27
C GLN A 91 14.57 -16.30 -23.86
N GLY A 92 14.54 -15.69 -25.06
CA GLY A 92 13.70 -16.13 -26.17
C GLY A 92 12.25 -15.66 -26.26
N THR A 93 11.65 -15.01 -25.26
CA THR A 93 10.28 -14.48 -25.38
C THR A 93 10.25 -13.02 -24.93
N GLY A 94 9.95 -12.09 -25.84
CA GLY A 94 9.98 -10.63 -25.62
C GLY A 94 8.97 -10.06 -24.62
N ALA A 95 8.44 -10.87 -23.69
CA ALA A 95 7.56 -10.43 -22.61
C ALA A 95 8.36 -10.32 -21.30
N ALA A 96 8.34 -9.13 -20.69
CA ALA A 96 8.91 -8.93 -19.36
C ALA A 96 8.17 -9.82 -18.35
N ARG A 97 8.90 -10.76 -17.72
CA ARG A 97 8.36 -11.53 -16.60
C ARG A 97 8.44 -10.65 -15.36
N PHE A 98 7.35 -10.52 -14.62
CA PHE A 98 7.30 -9.82 -13.35
C PHE A 98 7.32 -10.82 -12.20
N MET A 99 7.82 -10.39 -11.05
CA MET A 99 7.76 -11.09 -9.77
C MET A 99 7.02 -10.24 -8.74
N THR A 100 6.42 -10.90 -7.75
CA THR A 100 5.78 -10.25 -6.61
C THR A 100 6.55 -10.51 -5.33
N LYS A 101 6.51 -9.54 -4.40
CA LYS A 101 7.02 -9.69 -3.05
C LYS A 101 6.07 -9.02 -2.06
N ASP A 102 5.70 -9.71 -1.00
CA ASP A 102 4.82 -9.15 0.01
C ASP A 102 5.47 -7.96 0.71
N LEU A 103 4.73 -6.85 0.73
CA LEU A 103 5.16 -5.62 1.36
C LEU A 103 4.62 -5.54 2.78
N GLY A 104 3.37 -5.96 3.00
CA GLY A 104 2.74 -6.01 4.32
C GLY A 104 1.24 -5.79 4.21
N SER A 105 0.54 -5.71 5.33
CA SER A 105 -0.88 -5.33 5.31
C SER A 105 -1.23 -4.44 6.49
N ILE A 106 -2.24 -3.61 6.30
CA ILE A 106 -2.87 -2.85 7.36
C ILE A 106 -4.34 -3.22 7.49
N VAL A 107 -4.87 -3.08 8.69
CA VAL A 107 -6.29 -3.29 8.98
C VAL A 107 -6.86 -2.00 9.54
N ILE A 108 -7.92 -1.50 8.91
CA ILE A 108 -8.61 -0.29 9.37
C ILE A 108 -9.46 -0.64 10.59
N GLY A 109 -9.22 0.03 11.73
CA GLY A 109 -10.05 -0.13 12.93
C GLY A 109 -9.81 -1.41 13.72
N ASP A 110 -8.57 -1.93 13.73
CA ASP A 110 -8.16 -3.04 14.59
C ASP A 110 -8.09 -2.53 16.06
N GLY A 111 -9.23 -2.54 16.73
CA GLY A 111 -9.39 -1.94 18.07
C GLY A 111 -10.81 -1.90 18.65
N GLY A 112 -11.85 -2.31 17.89
CA GLY A 112 -13.23 -2.39 18.41
C GLY A 112 -13.93 -1.02 18.59
N PRO A 113 -15.24 -1.02 18.89
CA PRO A 113 -16.06 0.19 18.81
C PRO A 113 -15.80 1.10 20.02
N GLY A 114 -15.47 2.37 19.78
CA GLY A 114 -15.66 3.41 20.80
C GLY A 114 -14.44 3.92 21.56
N ILE A 115 -13.25 3.91 20.98
CA ILE A 115 -12.20 4.83 21.47
C ILE A 115 -12.30 6.09 20.62
N LEU A 116 -12.92 7.13 21.18
CA LEU A 116 -12.80 8.48 20.66
C LEU A 116 -11.31 8.80 20.56
N PRO A 117 -10.81 9.35 19.44
CA PRO A 117 -9.41 9.75 19.36
C PRO A 117 -9.12 10.73 20.49
N ASP A 118 -8.07 10.44 21.25
CA ASP A 118 -7.49 11.34 22.23
C ASP A 118 -7.22 12.68 21.52
N GLU A 119 -7.55 13.80 22.18
CA GLU A 119 -7.54 15.16 21.58
C GLU A 119 -6.16 15.56 21.00
N GLU A 120 -5.09 14.86 21.38
CA GLU A 120 -3.72 15.08 20.91
C GLU A 120 -3.41 14.37 19.57
N GLU A 121 -4.17 13.33 19.20
CA GLU A 121 -3.95 12.52 17.97
C GLU A 121 -4.83 12.99 16.79
N ALA A 122 -5.87 13.77 17.08
CA ALA A 122 -6.71 14.45 16.09
C ALA A 122 -5.98 15.58 15.33
N GLY A 123 -4.77 15.98 15.76
CA GLY A 123 -4.06 17.14 15.25
C GLY A 123 -3.22 16.92 13.99
N ILE A 124 -2.99 15.67 13.55
CA ILE A 124 -2.02 15.39 12.47
C ILE A 124 -2.69 14.79 11.21
N VAL A 125 -3.92 14.28 11.28
CA VAL A 125 -4.57 13.57 10.16
C VAL A 125 -6.01 14.03 10.00
N ALA A 126 -6.27 14.90 9.02
CA ALA A 126 -7.61 15.40 8.73
C ALA A 126 -8.58 14.26 8.33
N GLY A 127 -9.42 13.81 9.27
CA GLY A 127 -10.79 13.31 9.01
C GLY A 127 -10.98 12.09 8.08
N GLY A 128 -9.97 11.26 7.85
CA GLY A 128 -10.07 10.08 6.97
C GLY A 128 -10.26 8.75 7.71
N PRO A 129 -10.82 7.71 7.07
CA PRO A 129 -11.05 6.39 7.68
C PRO A 129 -9.78 5.66 8.14
N VAL A 130 -8.59 6.13 7.72
CA VAL A 130 -7.27 5.57 8.06
C VAL A 130 -6.59 6.36 9.21
N ALA A 131 -7.28 7.35 9.79
CA ALA A 131 -6.76 8.18 10.88
C ALA A 131 -6.75 7.45 12.25
N GLY A 132 -7.57 6.42 12.42
CA GLY A 132 -7.67 5.66 13.67
C GLY A 132 -6.56 4.63 13.90
N PRO A 133 -6.68 3.80 14.95
CA PRO A 133 -5.79 2.67 15.18
C PRO A 133 -5.82 1.71 13.98
N LEU A 134 -4.63 1.37 13.50
CA LEU A 134 -4.42 0.46 12.37
C LEU A 134 -3.73 -0.80 12.88
N GLY A 135 -4.32 -1.95 12.55
CA GLY A 135 -3.69 -3.24 12.78
C GLY A 135 -2.67 -3.57 11.70
N GLY A 136 -1.83 -4.59 11.94
CA GLY A 136 -0.85 -5.09 10.98
C GLY A 136 0.48 -4.34 11.04
N GLU A 137 1.00 -3.92 9.88
CA GLU A 137 2.34 -3.33 9.73
C GLU A 137 2.28 -1.87 9.18
N PRO A 138 1.58 -0.92 9.84
CA PRO A 138 1.39 0.43 9.30
C PRO A 138 2.69 1.24 9.16
N ASP A 139 3.69 0.97 10.00
CA ASP A 139 4.96 1.72 10.04
C ASP A 139 6.02 1.19 9.07
N LYS A 140 5.73 0.09 8.37
CA LYS A 140 6.65 -0.51 7.40
C LYS A 140 6.84 0.40 6.20
N THR A 141 8.09 0.62 5.82
CA THR A 141 8.45 1.55 4.75
C THR A 141 8.74 0.85 3.43
N LEU A 142 8.71 1.62 2.33
CA LEU A 142 9.20 1.16 1.03
C LEU A 142 10.69 0.74 1.08
N GLN A 143 11.48 1.43 1.91
CA GLN A 143 12.88 1.09 2.14
C GLN A 143 13.06 -0.30 2.78
N ASP A 144 12.24 -0.63 3.79
CA ASP A 144 12.30 -1.95 4.46
C ASP A 144 12.03 -3.10 3.49
N ALA A 145 11.20 -2.82 2.49
CA ALA A 145 10.86 -3.76 1.44
C ALA A 145 11.89 -3.85 0.32
N ARG A 146 12.90 -2.96 0.32
CA ARG A 146 13.90 -2.80 -0.75
C ARG A 146 13.26 -2.39 -2.07
N PHE A 147 12.27 -1.50 -2.03
CA PHE A 147 11.67 -0.91 -3.22
C PHE A 147 12.70 -0.20 -4.08
N VAL A 148 12.69 -0.47 -5.38
CA VAL A 148 13.53 0.22 -6.37
C VAL A 148 12.64 1.07 -7.28
N ILE A 149 13.15 2.23 -7.69
CA ILE A 149 12.45 3.10 -8.64
C ILE A 149 12.25 2.33 -9.95
N GLY A 150 11.00 2.22 -10.38
CA GLY A 150 10.60 1.39 -11.52
C GLY A 150 9.77 0.18 -11.09
N ASP A 151 9.86 -0.23 -9.82
CA ASP A 151 8.94 -1.20 -9.25
C ASP A 151 7.54 -0.58 -9.12
N TYR A 152 6.53 -1.45 -9.15
CA TYR A 152 5.15 -1.10 -8.92
C TYR A 152 4.71 -1.56 -7.54
N VAL A 153 3.78 -0.82 -6.93
CA VAL A 153 3.12 -1.25 -5.69
C VAL A 153 1.69 -1.63 -6.05
N SER A 154 1.22 -2.76 -5.55
CA SER A 154 -0.17 -3.20 -5.71
C SER A 154 -0.83 -3.33 -4.34
N CYS A 155 -2.00 -2.72 -4.19
CA CYS A 155 -2.86 -2.76 -3.03
C CYS A 155 -4.10 -3.61 -3.31
N ALA A 156 -4.30 -4.66 -2.52
CA ALA A 156 -5.54 -5.43 -2.48
C ALA A 156 -6.39 -4.93 -1.32
N ILE A 157 -7.65 -4.65 -1.62
CA ILE A 157 -8.63 -4.10 -0.69
C ILE A 157 -9.59 -5.22 -0.37
N LEU A 158 -9.46 -5.76 0.83
CA LEU A 158 -10.23 -6.88 1.30
C LEU A 158 -11.28 -6.34 2.27
N PRO A 159 -12.56 -6.26 1.84
CA PRO A 159 -13.62 -5.80 2.73
C PRO A 159 -13.77 -6.76 3.93
N PRO A 160 -14.39 -6.29 5.03
CA PRO A 160 -14.67 -7.15 6.17
C PRO A 160 -15.55 -8.33 5.75
N LEU A 161 -15.35 -9.47 6.41
CA LEU A 161 -16.14 -10.66 6.20
C LEU A 161 -17.59 -10.45 6.68
N PRO A 162 -18.57 -11.23 6.19
CA PRO A 162 -19.97 -11.10 6.61
C PRO A 162 -20.21 -11.28 8.11
N ASN A 163 -19.29 -11.93 8.82
CA ASN A 163 -19.30 -12.10 10.26
C ASN A 163 -18.69 -10.90 11.04
N GLY A 164 -18.33 -9.81 10.35
CA GLY A 164 -17.66 -8.65 10.93
C GLY A 164 -16.16 -8.86 11.20
N GLY A 165 -15.63 -10.03 10.84
CA GLY A 165 -14.21 -10.35 10.98
C GLY A 165 -13.35 -9.73 9.89
N VAL A 166 -12.07 -9.55 10.18
CA VAL A 166 -11.09 -9.08 9.20
C VAL A 166 -10.77 -10.21 8.23
N ALA A 167 -10.76 -9.91 6.93
CA ALA A 167 -10.32 -10.88 5.92
C ALA A 167 -8.90 -11.38 6.20
N PRO A 168 -8.58 -12.67 5.97
CA PRO A 168 -7.22 -13.17 6.11
C PRO A 168 -6.28 -12.48 5.10
N PRO A 169 -4.97 -12.39 5.39
CA PRO A 169 -4.01 -11.94 4.40
C PRO A 169 -4.05 -12.87 3.17
N PRO A 170 -3.96 -12.30 1.96
CA PRO A 170 -3.99 -13.04 0.70
C PRO A 170 -2.73 -13.87 0.45
#